data_AF-A0A9P7Z9C0-F1
#
_entry.id   AF-A0A9P7Z9C0-F1
#
_cell.length_a   1.000
_cell.length_b   1.000
_cell.length_c   1.000
_cell.angle_alpha   90.00
_cell.angle_beta   90.00
_cell.angle_gamma   90.00
#
_symmetry.space_group_name_H-M   'P 1'
#
loop_
_entity.id
_entity.type
_entity.pdbx_description
1 polymer ?
#
loop_
_entity_poly.entity_id
_entity_poly.type
_entity_poly.pdbx_seq_one_letter_code
_entity_poly.pdbx_strand_id
1 'polypeptide(L)'
;MLDQCRGKKGRRVCGIKSSSTLGTYWKIFRLIYDEANDANTTASSTARCTGYRKEHKLSNKKRGKTAVYLEDLVGILQTNLTTTKKYGHGRHRIQLALFHHLAGFSANRPQAVLDLCYRHIVVTLLRDPLGGPRRILLEFSYEFIKQF
;
A
#
# COMPACT_ATOMS: atom_id res chain seq x y z
N MET A 1 -3.94 18.89 -17.57
CA MET A 1 -3.83 17.68 -16.71
C MET A 1 -3.87 16.39 -17.54
N LEU A 2 -4.81 16.26 -18.47
CA LEU A 2 -4.91 15.11 -19.39
C LEU A 2 -3.80 15.13 -20.46
N ASP A 3 -3.62 16.26 -21.15
CA ASP A 3 -2.60 16.43 -22.20
C ASP A 3 -1.31 17.12 -21.70
N GLN A 4 -1.04 17.03 -20.40
CA GLN A 4 0.14 17.69 -19.84
C GLN A 4 1.42 16.94 -20.22
N CYS A 5 2.12 17.49 -21.22
CA CYS A 5 3.38 16.93 -21.73
C CYS A 5 4.63 17.46 -21.02
N ARG A 6 4.50 18.46 -20.14
CA ARG A 6 5.62 19.14 -19.45
C ARG A 6 5.37 19.25 -17.93
N GLY A 7 6.35 18.82 -17.16
CA GLY A 7 6.42 18.93 -15.70
C GLY A 7 7.41 20.01 -15.25
N LYS A 8 7.72 20.03 -13.95
CA LYS A 8 8.69 20.98 -13.37
C LYS A 8 10.04 20.92 -14.11
N LYS A 9 10.65 22.08 -14.33
CA LYS A 9 11.93 22.25 -15.06
C LYS A 9 11.90 21.70 -16.50
N GLY A 10 10.74 21.70 -17.16
CA GLY A 10 10.62 21.26 -18.57
C GLY A 10 10.69 19.75 -18.78
N ARG A 11 10.70 18.95 -17.70
CA ARG A 11 10.71 17.48 -17.79
C ARG A 11 9.50 16.99 -18.59
N ARG A 12 9.71 16.15 -19.61
CA ARG A 12 8.56 15.52 -20.29
C ARG A 12 7.82 14.59 -19.32
N VAL A 13 6.51 14.78 -19.20
CA VAL A 13 5.64 13.91 -18.40
C VAL A 13 4.62 13.30 -19.33
N CYS A 14 4.34 12.01 -19.15
CA CYS A 14 3.31 11.36 -19.92
C CYS A 14 1.94 11.79 -19.38
N GLY A 15 1.04 12.23 -20.27
CA GLY A 15 -0.33 12.53 -19.92
C GLY A 15 -1.05 11.34 -19.29
N ILE A 16 -2.21 11.59 -18.70
CA ILE A 16 -3.01 10.52 -18.06
C ILE A 16 -3.51 9.59 -19.16
N LYS A 17 -3.11 8.30 -19.09
CA LYS A 17 -3.51 7.27 -20.06
C LYS A 17 -4.64 6.36 -19.58
N SER A 18 -4.99 6.42 -18.30
CA SER A 18 -5.97 5.52 -17.68
C SER A 18 -7.17 6.28 -17.10
N SER A 19 -8.34 5.73 -17.39
CA SER A 19 -9.64 6.21 -16.91
C SER A 19 -9.76 6.18 -15.39
N SER A 20 -9.12 5.21 -14.74
CA SER A 20 -9.08 5.09 -13.27
C SER A 20 -8.26 6.22 -12.64
N THR A 21 -7.13 6.57 -13.25
CA THR A 21 -6.27 7.67 -12.80
C THR A 21 -7.00 9.01 -12.87
N LEU A 22 -7.69 9.28 -14.00
CA LEU A 22 -8.53 10.47 -14.12
C LEU A 22 -9.62 10.50 -13.04
N GLY A 23 -10.27 9.36 -12.78
CA GLY A 23 -11.29 9.25 -11.73
C GLY A 23 -10.74 9.57 -10.34
N THR A 24 -9.55 9.08 -9.99
CA THR A 24 -8.91 9.38 -8.71
C THR A 24 -8.55 10.85 -8.59
N TYR A 25 -7.93 11.45 -9.61
CA TYR A 25 -7.60 12.88 -9.60
C TYR A 25 -8.85 13.75 -9.45
N TRP A 26 -9.92 13.40 -10.16
CA TRP A 26 -11.18 14.13 -10.05
C TRP A 26 -11.79 14.05 -8.65
N LYS A 27 -11.74 12.89 -8.00
CA LYS A 27 -12.19 12.74 -6.61
C LYS A 27 -11.39 13.62 -5.65
N ILE A 28 -10.06 13.62 -5.76
CA ILE A 28 -9.19 14.44 -4.90
C ILE A 28 -9.45 15.93 -5.14
N PHE A 29 -9.48 16.35 -6.41
CA PHE A 29 -9.78 17.74 -6.77
C PHE A 29 -11.13 18.18 -6.19
N ARG A 30 -12.16 17.34 -6.32
CA ARG A 30 -13.49 17.62 -5.77
C ARG A 30 -13.46 17.76 -4.25
N LEU A 31 -12.78 16.86 -3.54
CA LEU A 31 -12.66 16.96 -2.08
C LEU A 31 -12.09 18.32 -1.65
N ILE A 32 -11.00 18.75 -2.30
CA ILE A 32 -10.35 20.04 -2.01
C ILE A 32 -11.26 21.21 -2.40
N TYR A 33 -11.96 21.11 -3.53
CA TYR A 33 -12.87 22.15 -3.99
C TYR A 33 -14.07 22.31 -3.07
N ASP A 34 -14.68 21.20 -2.67
CA ASP A 34 -15.84 21.18 -1.76
C ASP A 34 -15.44 21.76 -0.38
N GLU A 35 -14.24 21.41 0.13
CA GLU A 35 -13.66 21.98 1.36
C GLU A 35 -13.39 23.50 1.25
N ALA A 36 -12.85 23.96 0.13
CA ALA A 36 -12.51 25.38 -0.06
C ALA A 36 -13.72 26.29 -0.31
N ASN A 37 -14.87 25.74 -0.71
CA ASN A 37 -16.05 26.50 -1.10
C ASN A 37 -17.28 26.23 -0.20
N ASP A 38 -17.11 25.49 0.91
CA ASP A 38 -18.21 25.00 1.76
C ASP A 38 -19.39 24.41 0.95
N ALA A 39 -19.07 23.77 -0.17
CA ALA A 39 -20.04 23.32 -1.15
C ALA A 39 -20.16 21.80 -1.09
N ASN A 40 -21.39 21.28 -1.06
CA ASN A 40 -21.65 19.85 -1.21
C ASN A 40 -22.08 19.55 -2.65
N THR A 41 -21.13 19.54 -3.58
CA THR A 41 -21.42 19.35 -5.01
C THR A 41 -21.94 17.92 -5.27
N THR A 42 -23.25 17.66 -5.16
CA THR A 42 -23.87 16.31 -5.33
C THR A 42 -23.80 15.73 -6.74
N ALA A 43 -23.36 16.50 -7.73
CA ALA A 43 -23.28 16.06 -9.11
C ALA A 43 -22.39 14.79 -9.24
N SER A 44 -22.96 13.72 -9.80
CA SER A 44 -22.25 12.44 -9.92
C SER A 44 -20.90 12.65 -10.61
N SER A 45 -19.82 12.31 -9.91
CA SER A 45 -18.44 12.36 -10.42
C SER A 45 -18.24 11.57 -11.73
N THR A 46 -19.21 10.72 -12.06
CA THR A 46 -19.18 9.77 -13.16
C THR A 46 -19.50 10.45 -14.49
N ALA A 47 -20.53 11.31 -14.56
CA ALA A 47 -21.01 11.86 -15.82
C ALA A 47 -19.97 12.76 -16.53
N ARG A 48 -19.40 13.73 -15.80
CA ARG A 48 -18.41 14.68 -16.35
C ARG A 48 -17.11 13.97 -16.75
N CYS A 49 -16.62 13.03 -15.95
CA CYS A 49 -15.46 12.23 -16.31
C CYS A 49 -15.70 11.27 -17.48
N THR A 50 -16.95 10.89 -17.76
CA THR A 50 -17.26 9.96 -18.85
C THR A 50 -17.06 10.59 -20.23
N GLY A 51 -17.39 11.89 -20.38
CA GLY A 51 -17.08 12.66 -21.60
C GLY A 51 -15.58 12.70 -21.89
N TYR A 52 -14.79 13.17 -20.92
CA TYR A 52 -13.33 13.26 -21.06
C TYR A 52 -12.63 11.91 -21.29
N ARG A 53 -13.15 10.82 -20.72
CA ARG A 53 -12.60 9.47 -20.97
C ARG A 53 -12.72 9.06 -22.43
N LYS A 54 -13.85 9.37 -23.06
CA LYS A 54 -14.12 9.06 -24.47
C LYS A 54 -13.27 9.95 -25.39
N GLU A 55 -13.24 11.25 -25.12
CA GLU A 55 -12.49 12.25 -25.88
C GLU A 55 -10.99 11.93 -25.93
N HIS A 56 -10.37 11.67 -24.77
CA HIS A 56 -8.93 11.37 -24.67
C HIS A 56 -8.61 9.88 -24.83
N LYS A 57 -9.57 9.04 -25.27
CA LYS A 57 -9.41 7.59 -25.51
C LYS A 57 -8.70 6.86 -24.35
N LEU A 58 -9.11 7.16 -23.11
CA LEU A 58 -8.45 6.63 -21.93
C LEU A 58 -8.67 5.11 -21.79
N SER A 59 -7.61 4.40 -21.40
CA SER A 59 -7.69 2.96 -21.18
C SER A 59 -8.52 2.63 -19.93
N ASN A 60 -9.51 1.75 -20.10
CA ASN A 60 -10.28 1.12 -19.03
C ASN A 60 -9.69 -0.22 -18.56
N LYS A 61 -8.54 -0.65 -19.11
CA LYS A 61 -7.90 -1.89 -18.68
C LYS A 61 -7.54 -1.78 -17.20
N LYS A 62 -8.07 -2.71 -16.39
CA LYS A 62 -7.67 -2.84 -14.99
C LYS A 62 -6.20 -3.23 -14.96
N ARG A 63 -5.42 -2.57 -14.09
CA ARG A 63 -4.05 -3.00 -13.81
C ARG A 63 -4.11 -4.39 -13.19
N GLY A 64 -3.34 -5.33 -13.74
CA GLY A 64 -3.20 -6.67 -13.15
C GLY A 64 -2.70 -6.54 -11.71
N LYS A 65 -3.34 -7.28 -10.81
CA LYS A 65 -2.82 -7.44 -9.44
C LYS A 65 -1.75 -8.52 -9.50
N THR A 66 -0.49 -8.16 -9.39
CA THR A 66 0.60 -9.12 -9.23
C THR A 66 0.56 -9.61 -7.79
N ALA A 67 0.39 -10.92 -7.61
CA ALA A 67 0.58 -11.57 -6.32
C ALA A 67 2.09 -11.74 -6.08
N VAL A 68 2.51 -11.66 -4.83
CA VAL A 68 3.88 -12.00 -4.40
C VAL A 68 3.81 -13.43 -3.88
N TYR A 69 4.56 -14.34 -4.48
CA TYR A 69 4.65 -15.72 -4.01
C TYR A 69 5.68 -15.85 -2.87
N LEU A 70 5.73 -17.01 -2.22
CA LEU A 70 6.65 -17.24 -1.12
C LEU A 70 8.11 -17.14 -1.57
N GLU A 71 8.42 -17.65 -2.76
CA GLU A 71 9.74 -17.60 -3.39
C GLU A 71 10.16 -16.15 -3.66
N ASP A 72 9.22 -15.33 -4.14
CA ASP A 72 9.45 -13.90 -4.34
C ASP A 72 9.73 -13.20 -3.00
N LEU A 73 8.99 -13.56 -1.94
CA LEU A 73 9.19 -13.01 -0.61
C LEU A 73 10.59 -13.34 -0.08
N VAL A 74 11.05 -14.58 -0.26
CA VAL A 74 12.42 -15.00 0.08
C VAL A 74 13.45 -14.16 -0.68
N GLY A 75 13.27 -13.98 -1.99
CA GLY A 75 14.16 -13.14 -2.82
C GLY A 75 14.19 -11.68 -2.38
N ILE A 76 13.03 -11.11 -2.04
CA ILE A 76 12.89 -9.74 -1.53
C ILE A 76 13.63 -9.60 -0.18
N LEU A 77 13.44 -10.55 0.74
CA LEU A 77 14.09 -10.54 2.04
C LEU A 77 15.62 -10.65 1.91
N GLN A 78 16.10 -11.59 1.11
CA GLN A 78 17.54 -11.77 0.85
C GLN A 78 18.14 -10.49 0.26
N THR A 79 17.48 -9.90 -0.73
CA THR A 79 17.93 -8.64 -1.35
C THR A 79 17.99 -7.50 -0.34
N ASN A 80 16.96 -7.37 0.51
CA ASN A 80 16.88 -6.29 1.50
C ASN A 80 17.94 -6.43 2.60
N LEU A 81 18.23 -7.66 3.04
CA LEU A 81 19.22 -7.92 4.07
C LEU A 81 20.67 -7.74 3.54
N THR A 82 20.94 -8.17 2.31
CA THR A 82 22.29 -8.09 1.70
C THR A 82 22.64 -6.70 1.18
N THR A 83 21.65 -5.92 0.70
CA THR A 83 21.91 -4.59 0.16
C THR A 83 22.26 -3.60 1.27
N THR A 84 23.50 -3.13 1.33
CA THR A 84 23.94 -2.10 2.29
C THR A 84 23.80 -0.68 1.75
N LYS A 85 24.06 -0.46 0.46
CA LYS A 85 24.14 0.87 -0.15
C LYS A 85 22.80 1.63 -0.20
N LYS A 86 21.67 0.94 -0.13
CA LYS A 86 20.33 1.52 -0.26
C LYS A 86 19.73 1.98 1.06
N TYR A 87 20.25 1.48 2.18
CA TYR A 87 19.73 1.76 3.52
C TYR A 87 20.79 2.52 4.32
N GLY A 88 20.46 3.73 4.79
CA GLY A 88 21.36 4.51 5.64
C GLY A 88 21.69 3.83 6.97
N HIS A 89 20.84 2.91 7.45
CA HIS A 89 20.99 2.22 8.72
C HIS A 89 20.64 0.74 8.63
N GLY A 90 21.42 -0.09 9.33
CA GLY A 90 21.21 -1.54 9.40
C GLY A 90 19.85 -1.92 9.98
N ARG A 91 19.35 -1.14 10.95
CA ARG A 91 18.03 -1.33 11.58
C ARG A 91 16.89 -1.36 10.55
N HIS A 92 16.94 -0.49 9.53
CA HIS A 92 15.89 -0.45 8.51
C HIS A 92 15.75 -1.77 7.76
N ARG A 93 16.86 -2.49 7.53
CA ARG A 93 16.83 -3.80 6.85
C ARG A 93 16.10 -4.85 7.69
N ILE A 94 16.43 -4.91 8.97
CA ILE A 94 15.82 -5.86 9.92
C ILE A 94 14.32 -5.54 10.08
N GLN A 95 13.98 -4.27 10.24
CA GLN A 95 12.59 -3.84 10.39
C GLN A 95 11.77 -4.11 9.13
N LEU A 96 12.32 -3.86 7.94
CA LEU A 96 11.65 -4.15 6.68
C LEU A 96 11.43 -5.67 6.51
N ALA A 97 12.40 -6.49 6.92
CA ALA A 97 12.28 -7.94 6.90
C ALA A 97 11.15 -8.43 7.84
N LEU A 98 11.06 -7.88 9.05
CA LEU A 98 9.98 -8.17 9.97
C LEU A 98 8.61 -7.83 9.37
N PHE A 99 8.45 -6.63 8.80
CA PHE A 99 7.17 -6.23 8.19
C PHE A 99 6.77 -7.09 7.00
N HIS A 100 7.72 -7.55 6.20
CA HIS A 100 7.45 -8.47 5.09
C HIS A 100 6.94 -9.82 5.57
N HIS A 101 7.51 -10.38 6.65
CA HIS A 101 7.00 -11.62 7.24
C HIS A 101 5.59 -11.44 7.82
N LEU A 102 5.38 -10.37 8.59
CA LEU A 102 4.07 -10.07 9.16
C LEU A 102 3.00 -9.90 8.08
N ALA A 103 3.28 -9.09 7.04
CA ALA A 103 2.36 -8.88 5.93
C ALA A 103 2.13 -10.14 5.08
N GLY A 104 3.18 -10.93 4.84
CA GLY A 104 3.12 -12.15 4.04
C GLY A 104 2.28 -13.25 4.68
N PHE A 105 2.44 -13.48 5.98
CA PHE A 105 1.70 -14.54 6.69
C PHE A 105 0.30 -14.13 7.10
N SER A 106 0.09 -12.89 7.54
CA SER A 106 -1.21 -12.46 8.04
C SER A 106 -2.15 -11.94 6.95
N ALA A 107 -1.64 -11.69 5.73
CA ALA A 107 -2.36 -11.02 4.65
C ALA A 107 -3.01 -9.67 5.05
N ASN A 108 -2.51 -9.06 6.13
CA ASN A 108 -3.02 -7.80 6.63
C ASN A 108 -2.69 -6.64 5.69
N ARG A 109 -3.52 -5.60 5.73
CA ARG A 109 -3.24 -4.34 5.03
C ARG A 109 -1.94 -3.74 5.57
N PRO A 110 -1.14 -3.05 4.73
CA PRO A 110 0.09 -2.41 5.20
C PRO A 110 -0.13 -1.52 6.43
N GLN A 111 -1.23 -0.77 6.47
CA GLN A 111 -1.54 0.10 7.61
C GLN A 111 -1.71 -0.68 8.93
N ALA A 112 -2.40 -1.82 8.91
CA ALA A 112 -2.60 -2.63 10.11
C ALA A 112 -1.28 -3.22 10.66
N VAL A 113 -0.31 -3.50 9.78
CA VAL A 113 1.05 -3.92 10.18
C VAL A 113 1.84 -2.75 10.76
N LEU A 114 1.66 -1.54 10.22
CA LEU A 114 2.34 -0.33 10.70
C LEU A 114 1.79 0.20 12.03
N ASP A 115 0.50 0.02 12.28
CA ASP A 115 -0.16 0.44 13.54
C ASP A 115 0.08 -0.56 14.69
N LEU A 116 0.83 -1.63 14.43
CA LEU A 116 1.14 -2.63 15.44
C LEU A 116 2.09 -2.06 16.50
N CYS A 117 1.68 -2.18 17.77
CA CYS A 117 2.37 -1.65 18.94
C CYS A 117 2.77 -2.81 19.87
N TYR A 118 3.68 -2.56 20.81
CA TYR A 118 4.12 -3.60 21.76
C TYR A 118 2.98 -4.23 22.58
N ARG A 119 1.94 -3.45 22.90
CA ARG A 119 0.73 -3.95 23.59
C ARG A 119 -0.03 -5.03 22.81
N HIS A 120 0.18 -5.12 21.50
CA HIS A 120 -0.48 -6.07 20.61
C HIS A 120 0.31 -7.39 20.45
N ILE A 121 1.48 -7.50 21.09
CA ILE A 121 2.33 -8.69 21.03
C ILE A 121 2.15 -9.47 22.33
N VAL A 122 1.66 -10.70 22.21
CA VAL A 122 1.52 -11.64 23.33
C VAL A 122 2.66 -12.65 23.25
N VAL A 123 3.35 -12.85 24.37
CA VAL A 123 4.47 -13.78 24.47
C VAL A 123 4.07 -14.91 25.41
N THR A 124 3.98 -16.11 24.86
CA THR A 124 3.57 -17.31 25.60
C THR A 124 4.72 -18.30 25.65
N LEU A 125 5.03 -18.79 26.84
CA LEU A 125 6.07 -19.80 27.05
C LEU A 125 5.43 -21.20 27.08
N LEU A 126 5.58 -21.94 26.00
CA LEU A 126 5.02 -23.27 25.82
C LEU A 126 5.95 -24.34 26.41
N ARG A 127 5.37 -25.32 27.10
CA ARG A 127 6.10 -26.53 27.51
C ARG A 127 6.22 -27.47 26.31
N ASP A 128 7.39 -28.06 26.13
CA ASP A 128 7.57 -29.09 25.11
C ASP A 128 6.84 -30.37 25.57
N PRO A 129 5.92 -30.92 24.76
CA PRO A 129 5.20 -32.15 25.11
C PRO A 129 6.13 -33.36 25.33
N LEU A 130 7.35 -33.34 24.78
CA LEU A 130 8.35 -34.40 24.93
C LEU A 130 9.35 -34.12 26.06
N GLY A 131 9.10 -33.11 26.91
CA GLY A 131 9.96 -32.76 28.04
C GLY A 131 11.23 -31.97 27.66
N GLY A 132 11.33 -31.52 26.41
CA GLY A 132 12.40 -30.64 25.93
C GLY A 132 12.34 -29.19 26.46
N PRO A 133 13.27 -28.33 26.00
CA PRO A 133 13.30 -26.92 26.37
C PRO A 133 11.99 -26.20 26.05
N ARG A 134 11.62 -25.23 26.90
CA ARG A 134 10.41 -24.43 26.69
C ARG A 134 10.52 -23.62 25.38
N ARG A 135 9.42 -23.55 24.63
CA ARG A 135 9.35 -22.84 23.34
C ARG A 135 8.64 -21.51 23.53
N ILE A 136 9.13 -20.45 22.87
CA ILE A 136 8.49 -19.13 22.91
C ILE A 136 7.56 -19.01 21.71
N LEU A 137 6.29 -18.74 21.97
CA LEU A 137 5.30 -18.38 20.96
C LEU A 137 5.06 -16.88 21.02
N LEU A 138 5.19 -16.22 19.87
CA LEU A 138 4.86 -14.81 19.69
C LEU A 138 3.55 -14.72 18.90
N GLU A 139 2.52 -14.19 19.52
CA GLU A 139 1.23 -13.95 18.88
C GLU A 139 1.05 -12.45 18.64
N PHE A 140 0.60 -12.10 17.45
CA PHE A 140 0.37 -10.72 17.03
C PHE A 140 -1.14 -10.51 16.85
N SER A 141 -1.74 -9.72 17.74
CA SER A 141 -3.16 -9.38 17.68
C SER A 141 -3.36 -8.07 16.91
N TYR A 142 -4.03 -8.13 15.77
CA TYR A 142 -4.28 -6.94 14.96
C TYR A 142 -5.67 -6.38 15.32
N GLU A 143 -5.72 -5.32 16.13
CA GLU A 143 -7.00 -4.67 16.50
C GLU A 143 -7.66 -3.92 15.32
N PHE A 144 -6.89 -3.66 14.25
CA PHE A 144 -7.29 -2.84 13.09
C PHE A 144 -7.76 -3.67 11.88
N ILE A 145 -8.19 -4.91 12.11
CA ILE A 145 -8.79 -5.72 11.04
C ILE A 145 -10.18 -5.14 10.79
N LYS A 146 -10.36 -4.57 9.60
CA LYS A 146 -11.59 -4.02 9.01
C LYS A 146 -12.83 -4.17 9.91
N GLN A 147 -13.13 -3.15 10.72
CA GLN A 147 -14.44 -3.02 11.34
C GLN A 147 -15.47 -2.88 10.20
N PHE A 148 -16.47 -3.76 10.20
CA PHE A 148 -17.54 -3.79 9.19
C PHE A 148 -18.58 -2.72 9.47
#